data_AF-A0A4Y2N1P5-F1
#
_entry.id   AF-A0A4Y2N1P5-F1
#
_cell.length_a   1.000
_cell.length_b   1.000
_cell.length_c   1.000
_cell.angle_alpha   90.00
_cell.angle_beta   90.00
_cell.angle_gamma   90.00
#
_symmetry.space_group_name_H-M   'P 1'
#
loop_
_entity.id
_entity.type
_entity.pdbx_description
1 polymer ?
#
loop_
_entity_poly.entity_id
_entity_poly.type
_entity_poly.pdbx_seq_one_letter_code
_entity_poly.pdbx_strand_id
1 'polypeptide(L)'
;MVEGDTEAKATPHRLYVTYQLPREPCSFSGLNTEDAEKRKNDYERIANYNHWDDSVRLANVVFYLSRTARLWFVNNENQFKN
;
A
#
# COMPACT_ATOMS: atom_id res chain seq x y z
N MET A 1 -33.61 -45.03 27.15
CA MET A 1 -32.26 -44.95 27.74
C MET A 1 -31.31 -45.48 26.69
N VAL A 2 -30.41 -44.74 26.06
CA VAL A 2 -29.84 -43.40 26.27
C VAL A 2 -29.39 -42.90 24.88
N GLU A 3 -29.58 -41.61 24.62
CA GLU A 3 -29.07 -40.91 23.43
C GLU A 3 -27.54 -40.95 23.41
N GLY A 4 -26.96 -41.33 22.27
CA GLY A 4 -25.53 -41.28 22.05
C GLY A 4 -25.18 -40.05 21.22
N ASP A 5 -25.00 -38.92 21.90
CA ASP A 5 -24.50 -37.69 21.30
C ASP A 5 -23.17 -37.96 20.59
N THR A 6 -23.18 -37.83 19.26
CA THR A 6 -21.95 -37.84 18.47
C THR A 6 -21.27 -36.49 18.68
N GLU A 7 -20.36 -36.45 19.65
CA GLU A 7 -19.50 -35.30 19.91
C GLU A 7 -18.62 -35.05 18.68
N ALA A 8 -19.04 -34.11 17.84
CA ALA A 8 -18.23 -33.60 16.75
C ALA A 8 -17.00 -32.93 17.36
N LYS A 9 -15.85 -33.62 17.31
CA LYS A 9 -14.57 -33.05 17.72
C LYS A 9 -14.33 -31.75 16.96
N ALA A 10 -14.45 -30.63 17.67
CA ALA A 10 -14.10 -29.31 17.15
C ALA A 10 -12.59 -29.30 16.84
N THR A 11 -12.25 -29.31 15.56
CA THR A 11 -10.88 -29.11 15.08
C THR A 11 -10.42 -27.72 15.54
N PRO A 12 -9.26 -27.58 16.22
CA PRO A 12 -8.76 -26.27 16.59
C PRO A 12 -8.40 -25.53 15.30
N HIS A 13 -9.21 -24.55 14.91
CA HIS A 13 -8.87 -23.63 13.84
C HIS A 13 -7.66 -22.83 14.30
N ARG A 14 -6.46 -23.25 13.87
CA ARG A 14 -5.24 -22.46 14.02
C ARG A 14 -5.44 -21.13 13.30
N LEU A 15 -5.65 -20.07 14.06
CA LEU A 15 -5.59 -18.70 13.56
C LEU A 15 -4.14 -18.43 13.15
N TYR A 16 -3.85 -18.56 11.85
CA TYR A 16 -2.61 -18.04 11.31
C TYR A 16 -2.74 -16.53 11.19
N VAL A 17 -2.14 -15.80 12.12
CA VAL A 17 -1.91 -14.36 11.95
C VAL A 17 -0.85 -14.24 10.86
N THR A 18 -1.27 -13.99 9.62
CA THR A 18 -0.34 -13.62 8.55
C THR A 18 0.10 -12.19 8.79
N TYR A 19 1.26 -12.02 9.44
CA TYR A 19 1.99 -10.76 9.44
C TYR A 19 2.38 -10.44 7.99
N GLN A 20 1.60 -9.60 7.31
CA GLN A 20 1.97 -9.11 5.97
C GLN A 20 2.74 -7.81 6.13
N LEU A 21 4.02 -7.83 5.72
CA LEU A 21 4.84 -6.63 5.69
C LEU A 21 4.26 -5.62 4.70
N PRO A 22 4.28 -4.30 5.02
CA PRO A 22 3.89 -3.27 4.06
C PRO A 22 4.70 -3.39 2.77
N ARG A 23 4.05 -3.22 1.62
CA ARG A 23 4.71 -3.18 0.32
C ARG A 23 5.21 -1.77 0.03
N GLU A 24 6.33 -1.67 -0.68
CA GLU A 24 6.90 -0.39 -1.10
C GLU A 24 6.71 -0.16 -2.60
N PRO A 25 6.15 1.00 -3.02
CA PRO A 25 6.10 1.42 -4.41
C PRO A 25 7.48 1.55 -5.09
N CYS A 26 7.48 1.39 -6.41
CA CYS A 26 8.67 1.68 -7.22
C CYS A 26 8.93 3.19 -7.25
N SER A 27 10.22 3.56 -7.26
CA SER A 27 10.65 4.95 -7.45
C SER A 27 10.35 5.43 -8.87
N PHE A 28 10.04 6.71 -9.02
CA PHE A 28 9.80 7.36 -10.31
C PHE A 28 10.72 8.55 -10.48
N SER A 29 11.40 8.63 -11.60
CA SER A 29 12.35 9.70 -11.88
C SER A 29 11.77 10.85 -12.71
N GLY A 30 10.67 10.61 -13.41
CA GLY A 30 10.04 11.57 -14.32
C GLY A 30 10.72 11.64 -15.69
N LEU A 31 11.37 10.55 -16.12
CA LEU A 31 11.94 10.45 -17.46
C LEU A 31 10.86 10.11 -18.49
N ASN A 32 11.04 10.53 -19.74
CA ASN A 32 10.10 10.25 -20.84
C ASN A 32 9.97 8.75 -21.18
N THR A 33 10.94 7.93 -20.76
CA THR A 33 10.90 6.47 -20.88
C THR A 33 10.03 5.80 -19.83
N GLU A 34 9.65 6.51 -18.77
CA GLU A 34 8.79 6.00 -17.70
C GLU A 34 7.33 6.35 -17.99
N ASP A 35 6.44 5.37 -17.85
CA ASP A 35 5.00 5.56 -17.98
C ASP A 35 4.42 6.09 -16.66
N ALA A 36 3.98 7.36 -16.69
CA ALA A 36 3.41 8.04 -15.54
C ALA A 36 2.09 7.41 -15.06
N GLU A 37 1.24 6.95 -15.97
CA GLU A 37 -0.06 6.34 -15.63
C GLU A 37 0.16 4.96 -15.02
N LYS A 38 1.05 4.16 -15.61
CA LYS A 38 1.46 2.89 -15.00
C LYS A 38 1.99 3.10 -13.58
N ARG A 39 2.85 4.11 -13.41
CA ARG A 39 3.44 4.42 -12.11
C ARG A 39 2.40 4.89 -11.08
N LYS A 40 1.43 5.70 -11.49
CA LYS A 40 0.30 6.11 -10.65
C LYS A 40 -0.53 4.91 -10.21
N ASN A 41 -0.91 4.04 -11.14
CA ASN A 41 -1.67 2.82 -10.86
C ASN A 41 -0.93 1.87 -9.90
N ASP A 42 0.39 1.72 -10.07
CA ASP A 42 1.22 0.91 -9.17
C ASP A 42 1.26 1.49 -7.74
N TYR A 43 1.34 2.82 -7.61
CA TYR A 43 1.29 3.50 -6.32
C TYR A 43 -0.06 3.31 -5.61
N GLU A 44 -1.17 3.55 -6.32
CA GLU A 44 -2.53 3.39 -5.79
C GLU A 44 -2.80 1.94 -5.36
N ARG A 45 -2.36 0.97 -6.15
CA ARG A 45 -2.47 -0.46 -5.82
C ARG A 45 -1.79 -0.79 -4.49
N ILE A 46 -0.59 -0.25 -4.24
CA ILE A 46 0.16 -0.51 -3.01
C ILE A 46 -0.42 0.27 -1.83
N ALA A 47 -0.83 1.52 -2.03
CA ALA A 47 -1.53 2.28 -1.01
C ALA A 47 -2.81 1.59 -0.54
N ASN A 48 -3.59 1.03 -1.47
CA ASN A 48 -4.78 0.23 -1.16
C ASN A 48 -4.41 -1.05 -0.39
N TYR A 49 -3.37 -1.76 -0.83
CA TYR A 49 -2.89 -2.97 -0.15
C TYR A 49 -2.40 -2.70 1.28
N ASN A 50 -1.72 -1.57 1.50
CA ASN A 50 -1.23 -1.17 2.81
C ASN A 50 -2.29 -0.45 3.66
N HIS A 51 -3.51 -0.27 3.15
CA HIS A 51 -4.59 0.50 3.80
C HIS A 51 -4.17 1.93 4.17
N TRP A 52 -3.37 2.58 3.34
CA TRP A 52 -3.03 3.99 3.53
C TRP A 52 -4.27 4.84 3.25
N ASP A 53 -4.59 5.74 4.18
CA ASP A 53 -5.54 6.83 3.95
C ASP A 53 -4.92 7.93 3.07
N ASP A 54 -5.72 8.92 2.67
CA ASP A 54 -5.28 9.98 1.76
C ASP A 54 -4.14 10.84 2.34
N SER A 55 -4.10 11.02 3.67
CA SER A 55 -3.04 11.78 4.33
C SER A 55 -1.71 11.03 4.28
N VAL A 56 -1.74 9.72 4.56
CA VAL A 56 -0.57 8.83 4.51
C VAL A 56 -0.09 8.68 3.07
N ARG A 57 -1.02 8.55 2.11
CA ARG A 57 -0.69 8.51 0.67
C ARG A 57 0.03 9.78 0.24
N LEU A 58 -0.44 10.95 0.66
CA LEU A 58 0.19 12.21 0.28
C LEU A 58 1.55 12.37 0.96
N ALA A 59 1.66 12.05 2.24
CA ALA A 59 2.94 12.11 2.97
C ALA A 59 3.98 11.15 2.38
N ASN A 60 3.55 9.98 1.90
CA ASN A 60 4.45 8.95 1.40
C ASN A 60 4.93 9.22 -0.03
N VAL A 61 4.18 9.95 -0.87
CA VAL A 61 4.46 10.05 -2.31
C VAL A 61 5.87 10.57 -2.60
N VAL A 62 6.36 11.51 -1.78
CA VAL A 62 7.67 12.16 -1.95
C VAL A 62 8.84 11.17 -1.81
N PHE A 63 8.70 10.13 -0.99
CA PHE A 63 9.76 9.12 -0.79
C PHE A 63 9.95 8.22 -2.01
N TYR A 64 8.94 8.15 -2.88
CA TYR A 64 9.00 7.38 -4.11
C TYR A 64 9.24 8.25 -5.34
N LEU A 65 9.51 9.54 -5.16
CA LEU A 65 9.98 10.42 -6.23
C LEU A 65 11.50 10.50 -6.21
N SER A 66 12.09 10.54 -7.40
CA SER A 66 13.52 10.72 -7.60
C SER A 66 13.78 11.74 -8.72
N ARG A 67 15.03 12.21 -8.81
CA ARG A 67 15.53 13.09 -9.88
C ARG A 67 14.56 14.25 -10.20
N THR A 68 14.16 14.37 -11.47
CA THR A 68 13.33 15.45 -12.00
C THR A 68 11.97 15.50 -11.33
N ALA A 69 11.34 14.35 -11.11
CA ALA A 69 10.03 14.30 -10.46
C ALA A 69 10.09 14.80 -9.01
N ARG A 70 11.14 14.44 -8.26
CA ARG A 70 11.34 14.93 -6.89
C ARG A 70 11.63 16.42 -6.86
N LEU A 71 12.49 16.90 -7.76
CA LEU A 71 12.82 18.32 -7.87
C LEU A 71 11.57 19.16 -8.19
N TRP A 72 10.75 18.70 -9.13
CA TRP A 72 9.48 19.35 -9.46
C TRP A 72 8.55 19.39 -8.25
N PHE A 73 8.41 18.28 -7.52
CA PHE A 73 7.56 18.24 -6.32
C PHE A 73 8.01 19.26 -5.27
N VAL A 74 9.30 19.31 -4.94
CA VAL A 74 9.84 20.26 -3.94
C VAL A 74 9.59 21.71 -4.38
N ASN A 75 9.79 22.04 -5.66
CA ASN A 75 9.58 23.39 -6.17
C ASN A 75 8.10 23.83 -6.13
N ASN A 76 7.17 22.88 -6.19
CA ASN A 76 5.73 23.14 -6.19
C ASN A 76 5.07 22.78 -4.85
N GLU A 77 5.85 22.38 -3.84
CA GLU A 77 5.32 21.82 -2.58
C GLU A 77 4.37 22.78 -1.87
N ASN A 78 4.65 24.08 -1.93
CA ASN A 78 3.83 25.13 -1.32
C ASN A 78 2.43 25.25 -1.94
N GLN A 79 2.21 24.74 -3.15
CA GLN A 79 0.88 24.73 -3.78
C GLN A 79 -0.04 23.65 -3.16
N PHE A 80 0.53 22.71 -2.42
CA PHE A 80 -0.21 21.62 -1.76
C PHE A 80 -0.40 21.87 -0.25
N LYS A 81 0.20 22.93 0.30
CA LYS A 81 0.05 23.34 1.70
C LYS A 81 -1.04 24.42 1.75
N ASN A 82 -2.21 24.06 2.29
CA ASN A 82 -3.34 24.97 2.51
C ASN A 82 -3.39 25.36 3.98
#